data_AF-A0A6B3EYL4-F1
#
_entry.id   AF-A0A6B3EYL4-F1
#
_cell.length_a   1.000
_cell.length_b   1.000
_cell.length_c   1.000
_cell.angle_alpha   90.00
_cell.angle_beta   90.00
_cell.angle_gamma   90.00
#
_symmetry.space_group_name_H-M   'P 1'
#
loop_
_entity.id
_entity.type
_entity.pdbx_description
1 polymer ?
#
loop_
_entity_poly.entity_id
_entity_poly.type
_entity_poly.pdbx_seq_one_letter_code
_entity_poly.pdbx_strand_id
1 'polypeptide(L)'
;VERPKVLYNASTKTYVMYLHIDSPSYGEARAGVATSDTPCGAYHYRGSSQPLGRQSKDIGVYQDTDGSGYLLRRDPASGLRV
;
A
#
# COMPACT_ATOMS: atom_id res chain seq x y z
N VAL A 1 5.00 -9.79 5.04
CA VAL A 1 3.74 -9.10 4.66
C VAL A 1 3.17 -8.49 5.92
N GLU A 2 2.98 -7.18 5.95
CA GLU A 2 2.66 -6.47 7.18
C GLU A 2 1.71 -5.30 6.93
N ARG A 3 1.06 -4.85 8.01
CA ARG A 3 0.26 -3.62 8.10
C ARG A 3 -0.75 -3.40 6.95
N PRO A 4 -1.62 -4.37 6.61
CA PRO A 4 -2.61 -4.18 5.55
C PRO A 4 -3.48 -2.95 5.79
N LYS A 5 -3.78 -2.23 4.72
CA LYS A 5 -4.77 -1.14 4.66
C LYS A 5 -5.60 -1.30 3.41
N VAL A 6 -6.88 -0.95 3.46
CA VAL A 6 -7.78 -1.06 2.31
C VAL A 6 -8.45 0.30 2.09
N LEU A 7 -8.47 0.74 0.84
CA LEU A 7 -9.29 1.86 0.37
C LEU A 7 -10.29 1.36 -0.67
N TYR A 8 -11.47 1.96 -0.71
CA TYR A 8 -12.41 1.73 -1.80
C TYR A 8 -12.17 2.76 -2.91
N ASN A 9 -11.93 2.29 -4.13
CA ASN A 9 -11.84 3.12 -5.32
C ASN A 9 -13.22 3.22 -5.97
N ALA A 10 -13.89 4.37 -5.79
CA ALA A 10 -15.23 4.60 -6.32
C ALA A 10 -15.29 4.60 -7.85
N SER A 11 -14.22 5.01 -8.54
CA SER A 11 -14.18 5.06 -10.00
C SER A 11 -14.17 3.68 -10.65
N THR A 12 -13.48 2.71 -10.01
CA THR A 12 -13.38 1.33 -10.50
C THR A 12 -14.30 0.36 -9.74
N LYS A 13 -14.96 0.83 -8.68
CA LYS A 13 -15.76 0.02 -7.75
C LYS A 13 -14.98 -1.16 -7.14
N THR A 14 -13.72 -0.93 -6.80
CA THR A 14 -12.80 -1.98 -6.35
C THR A 14 -12.21 -1.63 -4.99
N TYR A 15 -12.05 -2.63 -4.12
CA TYR A 15 -11.26 -2.51 -2.90
C TYR A 15 -9.79 -2.72 -3.22
N VAL A 16 -8.96 -1.74 -2.90
CA VAL A 16 -7.51 -1.75 -3.13
C VAL A 16 -6.81 -1.88 -1.79
N MET A 17 -6.14 -3.01 -1.59
CA MET A 17 -5.32 -3.28 -0.41
C MET A 17 -3.87 -2.87 -0.68
N TYR A 18 -3.31 -2.10 0.25
CA TYR A 18 -1.90 -1.75 0.31
C TYR A 18 -1.23 -2.53 1.43
N LEU A 19 -0.02 -3.01 1.16
CA LEU A 19 0.73 -3.91 2.03
C LEU A 19 2.18 -3.44 2.15
N HIS A 20 2.78 -3.58 3.33
CA HIS A 20 4.24 -3.60 3.42
C HIS A 20 4.70 -5.01 3.07
N ILE A 21 5.44 -5.11 1.98
CA ILE A 21 6.03 -6.34 1.46
C ILE A 21 7.52 -6.31 1.74
N ASP A 22 8.00 -7.34 2.41
CA ASP A 22 9.39 -7.43 2.79
C ASP A 22 9.88 -8.87 2.81
N SER A 23 11.20 -8.98 2.80
CA SER A 23 11.96 -10.18 3.13
C SER A 23 12.05 -10.38 4.66
N PRO A 24 12.38 -11.58 5.17
CA PRO A 24 12.59 -11.80 6.61
C PRO A 24 13.67 -10.92 7.24
N SER A 25 14.65 -10.43 6.46
CA SER A 25 15.70 -9.52 6.90
C SER A 25 15.34 -8.04 6.74
N TYR A 26 14.12 -7.71 6.31
CA TYR A 26 13.63 -6.35 6.09
C TYR A 26 14.41 -5.53 5.05
N GLY A 27 15.00 -6.20 4.05
CA GLY A 27 15.82 -5.59 2.99
C GLY A 27 15.10 -5.20 1.70
N GLU A 28 13.94 -5.80 1.39
CA GLU A 28 13.18 -5.50 0.16
C GLU A 28 12.48 -4.15 0.29
N ALA A 29 11.87 -3.88 1.45
CA ALA A 29 11.18 -2.63 1.80
C ALA A 29 10.29 -2.09 0.67
N ARG A 30 9.25 -2.85 0.29
CA ARG A 30 8.36 -2.53 -0.84
C ARG A 30 6.93 -2.27 -0.37
N ALA A 31 6.19 -1.47 -1.14
CA ALA A 31 4.74 -1.38 -1.05
C ALA A 31 4.11 -2.33 -2.07
N GLY A 32 3.24 -3.23 -1.59
CA GLY A 32 2.45 -4.15 -2.40
C GLY A 32 1.03 -3.65 -2.62
N VAL A 33 0.42 -4.06 -3.72
CA VAL A 33 -0.97 -3.77 -4.07
C VAL A 33 -1.71 -5.07 -4.37
N ALA A 34 -2.92 -5.21 -3.83
CA ALA A 34 -3.85 -6.27 -4.18
C ALA A 34 -5.26 -5.70 -4.33
N THR A 35 -6.12 -6.35 -5.11
CA THR A 35 -7.48 -5.85 -5.40
C THR A 35 -8.56 -6.91 -5.21
N SER A 36 -9.74 -6.50 -4.75
CA SER A 36 -10.92 -7.35 -4.63
C SER A 36 -12.19 -6.57 -4.98
N ASP A 37 -13.21 -7.29 -5.47
CA ASP A 37 -14.54 -6.72 -5.71
C ASP A 37 -15.38 -6.63 -4.43
N THR A 38 -14.91 -7.21 -3.31
CA THR A 38 -15.60 -7.16 -2.01
C THR A 38 -14.65 -6.80 -0.87
N PRO A 39 -15.13 -6.24 0.26
CA PRO A 39 -14.25 -5.82 1.35
C PRO A 39 -13.44 -6.98 1.96
N CYS A 40 -14.06 -8.14 2.12
CA CYS A 40 -13.50 -9.32 2.80
C CYS A 40 -13.26 -10.51 1.87
N GLY A 41 -13.30 -10.29 0.55
CA GLY A 41 -13.14 -11.37 -0.43
C GLY A 41 -11.70 -11.77 -0.67
N ALA A 42 -11.51 -12.61 -1.69
CA ALA A 42 -10.19 -12.90 -2.21
C ALA A 42 -9.58 -11.64 -2.83
N TYR A 43 -8.39 -11.28 -2.37
CA TYR A 43 -7.60 -10.20 -2.97
C TYR A 43 -6.61 -10.80 -3.96
N HIS A 44 -6.65 -10.34 -5.19
CA HIS A 44 -5.69 -10.71 -6.23
C HIS A 44 -4.47 -9.80 -6.14
N TYR A 45 -3.32 -10.36 -5.80
CA TYR A 45 -2.07 -9.63 -5.70
C TYR A 45 -1.62 -9.13 -7.07
N ARG A 46 -1.32 -7.84 -7.19
CA ARG A 46 -0.92 -7.18 -8.44
C ARG A 46 0.59 -6.96 -8.52
N GLY A 47 1.31 -7.11 -7.41
CA GLY A 47 2.75 -6.93 -7.32
C GLY A 47 3.16 -5.91 -6.26
N SER A 48 4.47 -5.66 -6.18
CA SER A 48 5.07 -4.69 -5.26
C SER A 48 6.18 -3.90 -5.91
N SER A 49 6.40 -2.68 -5.41
CA SER A 49 7.44 -1.78 -5.88
C SER A 49 8.05 -1.00 -4.72
N GLN A 50 9.22 -0.39 -4.95
CA GLN A 50 9.70 0.71 -4.12
C GLN A 50 9.13 2.01 -4.72
N PRO A 51 8.12 2.65 -4.09
CA PRO A 51 7.47 3.81 -4.67
C PRO A 51 8.48 4.93 -4.94
N LEU A 52 8.45 5.46 -6.16
CA LEU A 52 9.41 6.47 -6.64
C LEU A 52 10.88 6.00 -6.57
N GLY A 53 11.12 4.69 -6.61
CA GLY A 53 12.46 4.11 -6.51
C GLY A 53 13.06 4.17 -5.10
N ARG A 54 12.24 4.33 -4.06
CA ARG A 54 12.73 4.48 -2.69
C ARG A 54 12.08 3.48 -1.72
N GLN A 55 12.86 3.04 -0.74
CA GLN A 55 12.47 2.02 0.25
C GLN A 55 11.23 2.44 1.03
N SER A 56 10.24 1.54 1.13
CA SER A 56 8.98 1.69 1.86
C SER A 56 8.83 0.60 2.91
N LYS A 57 8.95 0.97 4.19
CA LYS A 57 8.70 0.08 5.33
C LYS A 57 7.28 0.28 5.85
N ASP A 58 7.11 0.59 7.14
CA ASP A 58 5.82 0.89 7.75
C ASP A 58 4.95 1.79 6.88
N ILE A 59 3.70 1.37 6.65
CA ILE A 59 2.74 2.09 5.82
C ILE A 59 1.45 2.47 6.55
N GLY A 60 0.84 3.53 6.08
CA GLY A 60 -0.55 3.91 6.27
C GLY A 60 -1.14 4.39 4.94
N VAL A 61 -2.46 4.51 4.87
CA VAL A 61 -3.13 5.12 3.72
C VAL A 61 -4.14 6.13 4.21
N TYR A 62 -4.37 7.16 3.42
CA TYR A 62 -5.37 8.18 3.69
C TYR A 62 -6.15 8.43 2.40
N GLN A 63 -7.47 8.49 2.50
CA GLN A 63 -8.33 8.96 1.42
C GLN A 63 -8.92 10.29 1.87
N ASP A 64 -8.68 11.33 1.09
CA ASP A 64 -9.22 12.66 1.35
C ASP A 64 -10.67 12.75 0.85
N THR A 65 -11.34 13.81 1.25
CA THR A 65 -12.74 14.10 0.96
C THR A 65 -13.04 14.33 -0.52
N ASP A 66 -12.04 14.70 -1.32
CA ASP A 66 -12.13 14.81 -2.78
C ASP A 66 -11.99 13.46 -3.51
N GLY A 67 -11.71 12.38 -2.77
CA GLY A 67 -11.48 11.03 -3.27
C GLY A 67 -10.02 10.70 -3.56
N SER A 68 -9.09 11.65 -3.44
CA SER A 68 -7.64 11.43 -3.61
C SER A 68 -7.11 10.46 -2.56
N GLY A 69 -6.33 9.47 -3.00
CA GLY A 69 -5.71 8.46 -2.14
C GLY A 69 -4.21 8.70 -1.99
N TYR A 70 -3.71 8.58 -0.76
CA TYR A 70 -2.32 8.84 -0.38
C TYR A 70 -1.71 7.64 0.34
N LEU A 71 -0.45 7.31 0.00
CA LEU A 71 0.33 6.27 0.68
C LEU A 71 1.32 6.93 1.64
N LEU A 72 1.05 6.83 2.94
CA LEU A 72 2.00 7.22 3.96
C LEU A 72 3.01 6.07 4.14
N ARG A 73 4.30 6.35 4.04
CA ARG A 73 5.34 5.31 4.12
C ARG A 73 6.60 5.78 4.85
N ARG A 74 7.18 4.91 5.66
CA ARG A 74 8.49 5.15 6.28
C ARG A 74 9.60 4.83 5.29
N ASP A 75 10.41 5.83 4.96
CA ASP A 75 11.59 5.73 4.12
C ASP A 75 12.86 5.96 4.95
N PRO A 76 13.63 4.92 5.34
CA PRO A 76 14.70 5.04 6.34
C PRO A 76 15.60 6.26 6.17
N ALA A 77 16.00 6.58 4.94
CA ALA A 77 16.90 7.69 4.60
C ALA A 77 16.27 9.08 4.77
N SER A 78 14.95 9.21 4.89
CA SER A 78 14.29 10.50 4.66
C SER A 78 13.02 10.76 5.47
N GLY A 79 12.70 9.96 6.47
CA GLY A 79 11.51 10.14 7.30
C GLY A 79 10.21 9.53 6.73
N LEU A 80 9.08 10.03 7.20
CA LEU A 80 7.75 9.71 6.66
C LEU A 80 7.57 10.42 5.31
N ARG A 81 7.01 9.72 4.33
CA ARG A 81 6.71 10.23 2.98
C ARG A 81 5.25 9.98 2.64
N VAL A 82 4.70 10.83 1.80
CA VAL A 82 3.35 10.79 1.23
C VAL A 82 3.47 10.81 -0.28
#